data_AF-A0A7C2EFK9-F1
#
_entry.id   AF-A0A7C2EFK9-F1
#
_cell.length_a   1.000
_cell.length_b   1.000
_cell.length_c   1.000
_cell.angle_alpha   90.00
_cell.angle_beta   90.00
_cell.angle_gamma   90.00
#
_symmetry.space_group_name_H-M   'P 1'
#
loop_
_entity.id
_entity.type
_entity.pdbx_description
1 polymer ?
#
loop_
_entity_poly.entity_id
_entity_poly.type
_entity_poly.pdbx_seq_one_letter_code
_entity_poly.pdbx_strand_id
1 'polypeptide(L)'
;MIQPDEKSELLRERERSLSALSPVLVEYGEALGVPVRVEVSRRRVVRPRGRRGWHLHPFALPGRPGWLGLGPEVRPTTFAAVCGYPLLPARRAGWTIAGRHAWGRPLQDTEGQTIGLLLGTDVYLLFDLLGQEPTIARLVCRAVLDLSLEAGYSLLLLLTGLGPATLDARLRRLRQATEVEGLGASALWRVGRAEQRESSGTEAEALEGELRELEVNLQSSGRQMRDLERRLGASHRRLTALRQAQANTEALARDFDRITSLPGVVDVEVREEVLRVFTEPIVIEYGFRHYRLGRFRLDLHFDGRIFLRNLTGRYETYDHPHVDNGRPCLGNIQEWTQRLLTQREFAAATEILLQYLRVVNPADWRKAVTFWTEVSP
;
A
#
# COMPACT_ATOMS: atom_id res chain seq x y z
N MET A 1 -40.51 -18.33 -24.46
CA MET A 1 -40.96 -19.71 -24.71
C MET A 1 -40.28 -20.12 -26.01
N ILE A 2 -39.22 -20.92 -25.95
CA ILE A 2 -38.43 -21.32 -27.14
C ILE A 2 -39.31 -22.26 -27.96
N GLN A 3 -39.43 -22.03 -29.28
CA GLN A 3 -40.27 -22.89 -30.10
C GLN A 3 -39.69 -24.32 -30.14
N PRO A 4 -40.54 -25.37 -30.19
CA PRO A 4 -40.08 -26.76 -30.18
C PRO A 4 -38.99 -27.05 -31.24
N ASP A 5 -39.08 -26.39 -32.40
CA ASP A 5 -38.17 -26.55 -33.52
C ASP A 5 -36.78 -25.99 -33.25
N GLU A 6 -36.67 -24.82 -32.61
CA GLU A 6 -35.38 -24.22 -32.23
C GLU A 6 -34.63 -25.17 -31.29
N LYS A 7 -35.31 -25.79 -30.31
CA LYS A 7 -34.66 -26.71 -29.38
C LYS A 7 -34.08 -27.95 -30.07
N SER A 8 -34.74 -28.45 -31.12
CA SER A 8 -34.26 -29.58 -31.92
C SER A 8 -33.00 -29.21 -32.72
N GLU A 9 -33.00 -28.02 -33.33
CA GLU A 9 -31.85 -27.52 -34.09
C GLU A 9 -30.63 -27.31 -33.19
N LEU A 10 -30.81 -26.71 -32.01
CA LEU A 10 -29.76 -26.54 -30.99
C LEU A 10 -29.10 -27.86 -30.59
N LEU A 11 -29.88 -28.94 -30.49
CA LEU A 11 -29.36 -30.26 -30.14
C LEU A 11 -28.53 -30.85 -31.29
N ARG A 12 -29.01 -30.71 -32.53
CA ARG A 12 -28.29 -31.18 -33.73
C ARG A 12 -26.98 -30.43 -33.92
N GLU A 13 -26.95 -29.12 -33.69
CA GLU A 13 -25.71 -28.32 -33.74
C GLU A 13 -24.69 -28.83 -32.71
N ARG A 14 -25.13 -29.05 -31.47
CA ARG A 14 -24.26 -29.57 -30.40
C ARG A 14 -23.71 -30.96 -30.73
N GLU A 15 -24.52 -31.84 -31.31
CA GLU A 15 -24.08 -33.16 -31.76
C GLU A 15 -23.04 -33.07 -32.88
N ARG A 16 -23.24 -32.17 -33.86
CA ARG A 16 -22.25 -31.92 -34.92
C ARG A 16 -20.94 -31.40 -34.36
N SER A 17 -21.00 -30.43 -33.46
CA SER A 17 -19.80 -29.87 -32.82
C SER A 17 -19.09 -30.92 -31.97
N LEU A 18 -19.80 -31.70 -31.16
CA LEU A 18 -19.21 -32.84 -30.42
C LEU A 18 -18.52 -33.84 -31.36
N SER A 19 -19.16 -34.19 -32.47
CA SER A 19 -18.56 -35.07 -33.48
C SER A 19 -17.29 -34.47 -34.09
N ALA A 20 -17.26 -33.16 -34.32
CA ALA A 20 -16.09 -32.45 -34.84
C ALA A 20 -14.96 -32.31 -33.82
N LEU A 21 -15.26 -32.31 -32.51
CA LEU A 21 -14.26 -32.33 -31.45
C LEU A 21 -13.61 -33.70 -31.29
N SER A 22 -14.32 -34.80 -31.57
CA SER A 22 -13.84 -36.16 -31.29
C SER A 22 -12.43 -36.46 -31.84
N PRO A 23 -12.07 -36.11 -33.10
CA PRO A 23 -10.72 -36.35 -33.62
C PRO A 23 -9.63 -35.60 -32.83
N VAL A 24 -9.93 -34.37 -32.40
CA VAL A 24 -9.01 -33.56 -31.59
C VAL A 24 -8.80 -34.20 -30.22
N LEU A 25 -9.87 -34.64 -29.57
CA LEU A 25 -9.77 -35.26 -28.24
C LEU A 25 -8.97 -36.57 -28.29
N VAL A 26 -9.14 -37.36 -29.35
CA VAL A 26 -8.36 -38.60 -29.58
C VAL A 26 -6.88 -38.26 -29.81
N GLU A 27 -6.57 -37.33 -30.70
CA GLU A 27 -5.19 -36.90 -30.99
C GLU A 27 -4.46 -36.46 -29.72
N TYR A 28 -5.09 -35.57 -28.92
CA TYR A 28 -4.52 -35.10 -27.67
C TYR A 28 -4.40 -36.22 -26.63
N GLY A 29 -5.39 -37.12 -26.57
CA GLY A 29 -5.36 -38.26 -25.65
C GLY A 29 -4.22 -39.24 -25.96
N GLU A 30 -4.02 -39.58 -27.23
CA GLU A 30 -2.91 -40.42 -27.69
C GLU A 30 -1.56 -39.76 -27.44
N ALA A 31 -1.46 -38.46 -27.76
CA ALA A 31 -0.24 -37.70 -27.52
C ALA A 31 0.11 -37.63 -26.03
N LEU A 32 -0.85 -37.50 -25.13
CA LEU A 32 -0.57 -37.42 -23.69
C LEU A 32 -0.47 -38.81 -23.02
N GLY A 33 -0.97 -39.86 -23.66
CA GLY A 33 -1.08 -41.20 -23.06
C GLY A 33 -2.15 -41.27 -21.95
N VAL A 34 -3.05 -40.30 -21.89
CA VAL A 34 -4.13 -40.21 -20.89
C VAL A 34 -5.41 -39.73 -21.57
N PRO A 35 -6.61 -40.18 -21.14
CA PRO A 35 -7.84 -39.81 -21.82
C PRO A 35 -8.10 -38.30 -21.77
N VAL A 36 -8.46 -37.70 -22.90
CA VAL A 36 -8.98 -36.32 -22.98
C VAL A 36 -10.45 -36.40 -23.36
N ARG A 37 -11.34 -35.77 -22.58
CA ARG A 37 -12.80 -35.95 -22.69
C ARG A 37 -13.54 -34.63 -22.61
N VAL A 38 -14.67 -34.53 -23.30
CA VAL A 38 -15.64 -33.45 -23.13
C VAL A 38 -16.82 -33.96 -22.32
N GLU A 39 -17.11 -33.27 -21.21
CA GLU A 39 -18.14 -33.61 -20.25
C GLU A 39 -19.31 -32.64 -20.39
N VAL A 40 -20.37 -33.08 -21.06
CA VAL A 40 -21.56 -32.25 -21.29
C VAL A 40 -22.52 -32.37 -20.12
N SER A 41 -22.63 -31.31 -19.33
CA SER A 41 -23.57 -31.23 -18.21
C SER A 41 -24.79 -30.38 -18.56
N ARG A 42 -25.97 -30.82 -18.11
CA ARG A 42 -27.18 -29.98 -18.12
C ARG A 42 -27.16 -28.88 -17.05
N ARG A 43 -26.31 -29.04 -16.04
CA ARG A 43 -26.13 -28.08 -14.94
C ARG A 43 -24.97 -27.16 -15.25
N ARG A 44 -25.14 -25.86 -15.00
CA ARG A 44 -24.07 -24.86 -15.10
C ARG A 44 -22.96 -25.08 -14.08
N VAL A 45 -23.26 -25.68 -12.93
CA VAL A 45 -22.28 -25.95 -11.88
C VAL A 45 -21.93 -27.43 -11.89
N VAL A 46 -20.66 -27.76 -12.13
CA VAL A 46 -20.18 -29.14 -12.35
C VAL A 46 -19.05 -29.47 -11.40
N ARG A 47 -19.18 -30.59 -10.67
CA ARG A 47 -18.13 -31.05 -9.76
C ARG A 47 -16.93 -31.58 -10.57
N PRO A 48 -15.68 -31.33 -10.10
CA PRO A 48 -14.49 -31.90 -10.71
C PRO A 48 -14.59 -33.44 -10.80
N ARG A 49 -14.21 -34.03 -11.94
CA ARG A 49 -14.21 -35.48 -12.12
C ARG A 49 -13.00 -36.14 -11.46
N GLY A 50 -11.93 -35.39 -11.21
CA GLY A 50 -10.73 -35.86 -10.52
C GLY A 50 -9.65 -36.39 -11.45
N ARG A 51 -8.61 -37.03 -10.89
CA ARG A 51 -7.28 -37.23 -11.51
C ARG A 51 -7.20 -38.26 -12.65
N ARG A 52 -8.29 -38.77 -13.23
CA ARG A 52 -8.21 -39.75 -14.33
C ARG A 52 -8.49 -39.07 -15.66
N GLY A 53 -7.45 -38.58 -16.32
CA GLY A 53 -7.54 -37.90 -17.62
C GLY A 53 -7.73 -36.39 -17.53
N TRP A 54 -7.90 -35.76 -18.70
CA TRP A 54 -8.11 -34.32 -18.88
C TRP A 54 -9.56 -34.07 -19.33
N HIS A 55 -10.31 -33.23 -18.62
CA HIS A 55 -11.77 -33.11 -18.81
C HIS A 55 -12.15 -31.68 -19.17
N LEU A 56 -12.87 -31.48 -20.27
CA LEU A 56 -13.39 -30.19 -20.70
C LEU A 56 -14.88 -30.11 -20.36
N HIS A 57 -15.26 -29.05 -19.66
CA HIS A 57 -16.63 -28.75 -19.26
C HIS A 57 -17.09 -27.49 -19.99
N PRO A 58 -17.70 -27.61 -21.18
CA PRO A 58 -18.14 -26.48 -21.95
C PRO A 58 -19.29 -25.75 -21.25
N PHE A 59 -19.24 -24.42 -21.22
CA PHE A 59 -20.23 -23.55 -20.60
C PHE A 59 -20.63 -23.98 -19.17
N ALA A 60 -19.61 -24.18 -18.34
CA ALA A 60 -19.77 -24.65 -16.96
C ALA A 60 -18.87 -23.89 -15.98
N LEU A 61 -19.25 -23.96 -14.70
CA LEU A 61 -18.56 -23.40 -13.54
C LEU A 61 -18.20 -24.55 -12.57
N PRO A 62 -17.05 -24.46 -11.87
CA PRO A 62 -16.65 -25.47 -10.92
C PRO A 62 -17.58 -25.52 -9.70
N GLY A 63 -17.96 -26.75 -9.32
CA GLY A 63 -18.87 -27.01 -8.22
C GLY A 63 -18.22 -27.02 -6.85
N ARG A 64 -17.97 -25.85 -6.27
CA ARG A 64 -17.95 -25.61 -4.81
C ARG A 64 -18.33 -24.14 -4.52
N PRO A 65 -19.49 -23.87 -3.90
CA PRO A 65 -19.59 -22.69 -3.06
C PRO A 65 -18.57 -22.88 -1.94
N GLY A 66 -17.87 -21.81 -1.52
CA GLY A 66 -17.24 -21.85 -0.20
C GLY A 66 -18.26 -22.33 0.84
N TRP A 67 -17.80 -22.96 1.92
CA TRP A 67 -18.60 -23.50 3.02
C TRP A 67 -19.70 -22.52 3.55
N LEU A 68 -19.67 -21.23 3.20
CA LEU A 68 -20.67 -20.22 3.58
C LEU A 68 -21.42 -19.57 2.41
N GLY A 69 -21.44 -20.16 1.20
CA GLY A 69 -22.14 -19.58 0.04
C GLY A 69 -21.42 -18.39 -0.62
N LEU A 70 -20.23 -18.03 -0.13
CA LEU A 70 -19.37 -16.99 -0.70
C LEU A 70 -18.56 -17.57 -1.88
N GLY A 71 -19.21 -17.78 -3.02
CA GLY A 71 -18.51 -17.99 -4.28
C GLY A 71 -17.99 -16.66 -4.85
N PRO A 72 -16.94 -16.65 -5.69
CA PRO A 72 -16.60 -15.49 -6.48
C PRO A 72 -17.79 -15.02 -7.31
N GLU A 73 -17.89 -13.71 -7.47
CA GLU A 73 -18.95 -13.08 -8.23
C GLU A 73 -18.81 -13.46 -9.70
N VAL A 74 -19.85 -14.09 -10.25
CA VAL A 74 -19.93 -14.45 -11.66
C VAL A 74 -20.84 -13.46 -12.36
N ARG A 75 -20.30 -12.73 -13.32
CA ARG A 75 -21.05 -11.75 -14.10
C ARG A 75 -21.27 -12.28 -15.52
N PRO A 76 -22.48 -12.14 -16.09
CA PRO A 76 -22.67 -12.40 -17.51
C PRO A 76 -21.79 -11.44 -18.33
N THR A 77 -21.25 -11.93 -19.43
CA THR A 77 -20.46 -11.15 -20.38
C THR A 77 -20.74 -11.60 -21.81
N THR A 78 -20.20 -10.87 -22.77
CA THR A 78 -20.13 -11.27 -24.18
C THR A 78 -18.67 -11.47 -24.62
N PHE A 79 -18.44 -12.51 -25.42
CA PHE A 79 -17.18 -12.81 -26.08
C PHE A 79 -17.38 -12.61 -27.58
N ALA A 80 -16.77 -11.59 -28.17
CA ALA A 80 -16.81 -11.41 -29.62
C ALA A 80 -15.96 -12.48 -30.33
N ALA A 81 -14.83 -12.85 -29.72
CA ALA A 81 -13.92 -13.88 -30.15
C ALA A 81 -13.35 -14.62 -28.94
N VAL A 82 -12.77 -15.79 -29.17
CA VAL A 82 -12.00 -16.57 -28.19
C VAL A 82 -10.76 -17.09 -28.89
N CYS A 83 -9.57 -16.85 -28.33
CA CYS A 83 -8.29 -17.25 -28.95
C CYS A 83 -8.14 -16.72 -30.39
N GLY A 84 -8.65 -15.51 -30.67
CA GLY A 84 -8.63 -14.90 -32.00
C GLY A 84 -9.68 -15.43 -32.99
N TYR A 85 -10.49 -16.44 -32.61
CA TYR A 85 -11.55 -16.98 -33.45
C TYR A 85 -12.90 -16.33 -33.11
N PRO A 86 -13.63 -15.79 -34.10
CA PRO A 86 -14.91 -15.14 -33.85
C PRO A 86 -15.96 -16.15 -33.39
N LEU A 87 -16.76 -15.76 -32.38
CA LEU A 87 -17.91 -16.55 -31.97
C LEU A 87 -19.16 -16.11 -32.75
N LEU A 88 -20.06 -17.07 -33.02
CA LEU A 88 -21.37 -16.79 -33.62
C LEU A 88 -22.12 -15.75 -32.75
N PRO A 89 -22.75 -14.71 -33.34
CA PRO A 89 -23.43 -13.65 -32.57
C PRO A 89 -24.41 -14.18 -31.52
N ALA A 90 -25.21 -15.20 -31.86
CA ALA A 90 -26.16 -15.84 -30.96
C ALA A 90 -25.50 -16.64 -29.81
N ARG A 91 -24.18 -16.81 -29.83
CA ARG A 91 -23.39 -17.66 -28.92
C ARG A 91 -22.24 -16.91 -28.25
N ARG A 92 -22.27 -15.58 -28.29
CA ARG A 92 -21.28 -14.74 -27.61
C ARG A 92 -21.48 -14.71 -26.10
N ALA A 93 -22.62 -15.18 -25.59
CA ALA A 93 -22.88 -15.21 -24.16
C ALA A 93 -21.83 -16.02 -23.39
N GLY A 94 -21.35 -15.46 -22.30
CA GLY A 94 -20.37 -16.07 -21.44
C GLY A 94 -20.40 -15.54 -20.02
N TRP A 95 -19.38 -15.90 -19.24
CA TRP A 95 -19.21 -15.42 -17.88
C TRP A 95 -17.82 -14.81 -17.65
N THR A 96 -17.77 -13.74 -16.88
CA THR A 96 -16.56 -13.28 -16.21
C THR A 96 -16.63 -13.60 -14.73
N ILE A 97 -15.48 -13.83 -14.11
CA ILE A 97 -15.39 -14.18 -12.70
C ILE A 97 -14.50 -13.12 -12.06
N ALA A 98 -15.08 -12.34 -11.13
CA ALA A 98 -14.36 -11.30 -10.43
C ALA A 98 -13.56 -11.90 -9.26
N GLY A 99 -12.35 -11.39 -9.06
CA GLY A 99 -11.49 -11.77 -7.93
C GLY A 99 -10.35 -12.72 -8.29
N ARG A 100 -9.23 -12.56 -7.59
CA ARG A 100 -8.04 -13.37 -7.79
C ARG A 100 -8.24 -14.78 -7.18
N HIS A 101 -8.15 -15.81 -8.02
CA HIS A 101 -7.82 -17.20 -7.65
C HIS A 101 -8.82 -18.08 -6.86
N ALA A 102 -10.09 -17.71 -6.70
CA ALA A 102 -10.98 -18.46 -5.81
C ALA A 102 -11.40 -19.86 -6.31
N TRP A 103 -11.40 -20.12 -7.62
CA TRP A 103 -11.95 -21.37 -8.20
C TRP A 103 -10.97 -22.22 -9.02
N GLY A 104 -9.79 -21.71 -9.33
CA GLY A 104 -8.82 -22.38 -10.19
C GLY A 104 -7.86 -21.39 -10.83
N ARG A 105 -6.94 -21.92 -11.65
CA ARG A 105 -6.03 -21.11 -12.45
C ARG A 105 -6.80 -20.55 -13.66
N PRO A 106 -6.86 -19.23 -13.87
CA PRO A 106 -7.53 -18.68 -15.04
C PRO A 106 -6.80 -19.08 -16.32
N LEU A 107 -7.57 -19.42 -17.34
CA LEU A 107 -7.08 -19.59 -18.71
C LEU A 107 -7.38 -18.29 -19.46
N GLN A 108 -6.32 -17.59 -19.81
CA GLN A 108 -6.38 -16.35 -20.57
C GLN A 108 -5.99 -16.62 -22.01
N ASP A 109 -6.72 -16.04 -22.95
CA ASP A 109 -6.33 -16.08 -24.35
C ASP A 109 -5.26 -15.03 -24.69
N THR A 110 -4.93 -14.90 -25.97
CA THR A 110 -3.91 -13.97 -26.47
C THR A 110 -4.25 -12.49 -26.24
N GLU A 111 -5.52 -12.16 -26.02
CA GLU A 111 -5.99 -10.81 -25.73
C GLU A 111 -6.08 -10.55 -24.22
N GLY A 112 -5.66 -11.52 -23.40
CA GLY A 112 -5.74 -11.46 -21.93
C GLY A 112 -7.14 -11.73 -21.39
N GLN A 113 -8.10 -12.10 -22.24
CA GLN A 113 -9.47 -12.36 -21.83
C GLN A 113 -9.53 -13.71 -21.11
N THR A 114 -10.18 -13.77 -19.94
CA THR A 114 -10.36 -15.03 -19.22
C THR A 114 -11.49 -15.83 -19.86
N ILE A 115 -11.13 -16.90 -20.55
CA ILE A 115 -12.05 -17.75 -21.34
C ILE A 115 -12.42 -19.05 -20.60
N GLY A 116 -11.67 -19.40 -19.56
CA GLY A 116 -11.83 -20.63 -18.82
C GLY A 116 -11.13 -20.65 -17.47
N LEU A 117 -11.34 -21.72 -16.72
CA LEU A 117 -10.64 -22.03 -15.47
C LEU A 117 -10.10 -23.45 -15.51
N LEU A 118 -8.87 -23.64 -15.04
CA LEU A 118 -8.28 -24.95 -14.78
C LEU A 118 -8.31 -25.25 -13.28
N LEU A 119 -9.01 -26.31 -12.88
CA LEU A 119 -9.06 -26.81 -11.51
C LEU A 119 -8.64 -28.28 -11.49
N GLY A 120 -7.38 -28.54 -11.15
CA GLY A 120 -6.81 -29.87 -11.25
C GLY A 120 -6.66 -30.28 -12.72
N THR A 121 -7.38 -31.34 -13.12
CA THR A 121 -7.41 -31.84 -14.51
C THR A 121 -8.73 -31.53 -15.22
N ASP A 122 -9.57 -30.68 -14.60
CA ASP A 122 -10.85 -30.24 -15.12
C ASP A 122 -10.74 -28.79 -15.64
N VAL A 123 -11.09 -28.60 -16.91
CA VAL A 123 -11.10 -27.34 -17.65
C VAL A 123 -12.53 -26.85 -17.81
N TYR A 124 -12.88 -25.74 -17.18
CA TYR A 124 -14.21 -25.14 -17.22
C TYR A 124 -14.22 -23.99 -18.20
N LEU A 125 -15.02 -24.08 -19.27
CA LEU A 125 -15.11 -23.02 -20.27
C LEU A 125 -16.24 -22.06 -19.92
N LEU A 126 -15.94 -20.76 -19.98
CA LEU A 126 -16.88 -19.70 -19.61
C LEU A 126 -17.74 -19.23 -20.79
N PHE A 127 -17.72 -19.96 -21.90
CA PHE A 127 -18.47 -19.67 -23.14
C PHE A 127 -19.02 -20.98 -23.74
N ASP A 128 -20.01 -20.87 -24.65
CA ASP A 128 -20.66 -22.02 -25.30
C ASP A 128 -19.84 -22.54 -26.48
N LEU A 129 -18.85 -23.40 -26.20
CA LEU A 129 -18.02 -24.06 -27.22
C LEU A 129 -18.85 -24.93 -28.17
N LEU A 130 -19.83 -25.67 -27.65
CA LEU A 130 -20.59 -26.64 -28.44
C LEU A 130 -21.68 -25.99 -29.30
N GLY A 131 -22.06 -24.76 -28.99
CA GLY A 131 -22.98 -23.97 -29.81
C GLY A 131 -22.34 -23.29 -31.01
N GLN A 132 -21.01 -23.37 -31.18
CA GLN A 132 -20.32 -22.79 -32.34
C GLN A 132 -20.45 -23.67 -33.59
N GLU A 133 -20.14 -23.10 -34.75
CA GLU A 133 -20.00 -23.86 -36.00
C GLU A 133 -18.89 -24.94 -35.83
N PRO A 134 -19.07 -26.17 -36.35
CA PRO A 134 -18.17 -27.29 -36.08
C PRO A 134 -16.68 -27.02 -36.35
N THR A 135 -16.34 -26.29 -37.41
CA THR A 135 -14.97 -25.91 -37.75
C THR A 135 -14.38 -24.95 -36.71
N ILE A 136 -15.15 -23.95 -36.29
CA ILE A 136 -14.76 -23.02 -35.20
C ILE A 136 -14.62 -23.76 -33.87
N ALA A 137 -15.61 -24.59 -33.51
CA ALA A 137 -15.60 -25.37 -32.28
C ALA A 137 -14.32 -26.22 -32.18
N ARG A 138 -13.93 -26.87 -33.28
CA ARG A 138 -12.71 -27.68 -33.37
C ARG A 138 -11.44 -26.85 -33.10
N LEU A 139 -11.31 -25.69 -33.75
CA LEU A 139 -10.14 -24.80 -33.60
C LEU A 139 -10.05 -24.22 -32.18
N VAL A 140 -11.17 -23.71 -31.66
CA VAL A 140 -11.23 -23.16 -30.31
C VAL A 140 -10.93 -24.25 -29.28
N CYS A 141 -11.41 -25.48 -29.49
CA CYS A 141 -11.10 -26.60 -28.62
C CYS A 141 -9.60 -26.90 -28.57
N ARG A 142 -8.91 -26.90 -29.72
CA ARG A 142 -7.45 -27.07 -29.78
C ARG A 142 -6.71 -25.96 -29.04
N ALA A 143 -7.04 -24.70 -29.32
CA ALA A 143 -6.42 -23.56 -28.65
C ALA A 143 -6.62 -23.59 -27.13
N VAL A 144 -7.83 -23.91 -26.67
CA VAL A 144 -8.15 -24.07 -25.25
C VAL A 144 -7.38 -25.24 -24.62
N LEU A 145 -7.25 -26.37 -25.32
CA LEU A 145 -6.46 -27.50 -24.87
C LEU A 145 -4.99 -27.09 -24.69
N ASP A 146 -4.38 -26.47 -25.70
CA ASP A 146 -3.00 -25.98 -25.65
C ASP A 146 -2.76 -25.06 -24.44
N LEU A 147 -3.65 -24.09 -24.22
CA LEU A 147 -3.61 -23.19 -23.06
C LEU A 147 -3.76 -23.94 -21.74
N SER A 148 -4.72 -24.87 -21.66
CA SER A 148 -4.99 -25.62 -20.43
C SER A 148 -3.84 -26.56 -20.06
N LEU A 149 -3.21 -27.19 -21.05
CA LEU A 149 -2.09 -28.10 -20.85
C LEU A 149 -0.84 -27.34 -20.42
N GLU A 150 -0.61 -26.13 -20.97
CA GLU A 150 0.43 -25.23 -20.47
C GLU A 150 0.20 -24.86 -19.01
N ALA A 151 -1.03 -24.42 -18.70
CA ALA A 151 -1.42 -24.03 -17.37
C ALA A 151 -1.34 -25.20 -16.37
N GLY A 152 -1.46 -26.43 -16.86
CA GLY A 152 -1.48 -27.68 -16.12
C GLY A 152 -0.18 -28.48 -16.18
N TYR A 153 0.92 -27.93 -16.68
CA TYR A 153 2.14 -28.67 -17.00
C TYR A 153 2.64 -29.60 -15.87
N SER A 154 2.74 -29.09 -14.64
CA SER A 154 3.19 -29.88 -13.49
C SER A 154 2.26 -31.06 -13.16
N LEU A 155 0.96 -30.90 -13.38
CA LEU A 155 -0.01 -31.98 -13.19
C LEU A 155 0.08 -33.02 -14.32
N LEU A 156 0.40 -32.60 -15.54
CA LEU A 156 0.59 -33.51 -16.66
C LEU A 156 1.79 -34.43 -16.46
N LEU A 157 2.90 -33.95 -15.90
CA LEU A 157 4.03 -34.81 -15.55
C LEU A 157 3.60 -35.95 -14.62
N LEU A 158 2.83 -35.61 -13.58
CA LEU A 158 2.30 -36.59 -12.63
C LEU A 158 1.28 -37.55 -13.26
N LEU A 159 0.44 -37.03 -14.16
CA LEU A 159 -0.67 -37.78 -14.75
C LEU A 159 -0.21 -38.75 -15.85
N THR A 160 0.77 -38.33 -16.65
CA THR A 160 1.24 -39.07 -17.83
C THR A 160 2.45 -39.96 -17.53
N GLY A 161 3.22 -39.67 -16.48
CA GLY A 161 4.47 -40.35 -16.17
C GLY A 161 5.59 -40.07 -17.18
N LEU A 162 5.39 -39.13 -18.12
CA LEU A 162 6.40 -38.75 -19.11
C LEU A 162 7.48 -37.87 -18.47
N GLY A 163 8.71 -38.03 -18.93
CA GLY A 163 9.78 -37.10 -18.60
C GLY A 163 9.52 -35.70 -19.18
N PRO A 164 10.03 -34.61 -18.55
CA PRO A 164 9.78 -33.24 -19.00
C PRO A 164 10.08 -32.98 -20.47
N ALA A 165 11.25 -33.43 -20.96
CA ALA A 165 11.65 -33.23 -22.35
C ALA A 165 10.71 -33.94 -23.36
N THR A 166 10.22 -35.13 -23.01
CA THR A 166 9.26 -35.87 -23.85
C THR A 166 7.91 -35.17 -23.86
N LEU A 167 7.42 -34.74 -22.70
CA LEU A 167 6.16 -34.00 -22.59
C LEU A 167 6.23 -32.71 -23.41
N ASP A 168 7.31 -31.94 -23.27
CA ASP A 168 7.54 -30.71 -24.02
C ASP A 168 7.51 -30.93 -25.54
N ALA A 169 8.21 -31.96 -26.01
CA ALA A 169 8.23 -32.29 -27.44
C ALA A 169 6.82 -32.62 -27.96
N ARG A 170 6.01 -33.34 -27.18
CA ARG A 170 4.63 -33.66 -27.56
C ARG A 170 3.72 -32.44 -27.54
N LEU A 171 3.81 -31.60 -26.50
CA LEU A 171 3.03 -30.36 -26.40
C LEU A 171 3.39 -29.38 -27.54
N ARG A 172 4.67 -29.24 -27.88
CA ARG A 172 5.09 -28.42 -29.03
C ARG A 172 4.50 -28.93 -30.36
N ARG A 173 4.49 -30.24 -30.58
CA ARG A 173 3.90 -30.83 -31.79
C ARG A 173 2.40 -30.56 -31.88
N LEU A 174 1.67 -30.68 -30.77
CA LEU A 174 0.23 -30.37 -30.72
C LEU A 174 -0.03 -28.89 -31.06
N ARG A 175 0.72 -27.97 -30.44
CA ARG A 175 0.62 -26.52 -30.74
C ARG A 175 0.90 -26.20 -32.19
N GLN A 176 1.97 -26.77 -32.75
CA GLN A 176 2.30 -26.56 -34.17
C GLN A 176 1.16 -27.03 -35.07
N ALA A 177 0.52 -28.16 -34.74
CA ALA A 177 -0.64 -28.63 -35.48
C ALA A 177 -1.83 -27.66 -35.34
N THR A 178 -2.06 -27.09 -34.15
CA THR A 178 -3.08 -26.05 -33.91
C THR A 178 -2.81 -24.80 -34.74
N GLU A 179 -1.57 -24.32 -34.78
CA GLU A 179 -1.16 -23.14 -35.55
C GLU A 179 -1.37 -23.32 -37.06
N VAL A 180 -0.96 -24.46 -37.60
CA VAL A 180 -1.15 -24.78 -39.03
C VAL A 180 -2.63 -24.77 -39.41
N GLU A 181 -3.48 -25.35 -38.57
CA GLU A 181 -4.92 -25.38 -38.81
C GLU A 181 -5.55 -23.98 -38.66
N GLY A 182 -5.12 -23.23 -37.64
CA GLY A 182 -5.57 -21.87 -37.37
C GLY A 182 -5.24 -20.88 -38.49
N LEU A 183 -4.08 -21.02 -39.12
CA LEU A 183 -3.69 -20.22 -40.29
C LEU A 183 -4.63 -20.45 -41.48
N GLY A 184 -4.97 -21.72 -41.76
CA GLY A 184 -5.91 -22.07 -42.82
C GLY A 184 -7.30 -21.49 -42.59
N ALA A 185 -7.81 -21.59 -41.36
CA ALA A 185 -9.11 -21.04 -41.00
C ALA A 185 -9.13 -19.51 -41.02
N SER A 186 -8.08 -18.86 -40.49
CA SER A 186 -7.98 -17.40 -40.47
C SER A 186 -8.00 -16.79 -41.87
N ALA A 187 -7.41 -17.46 -42.87
CA ALA A 187 -7.45 -17.03 -44.25
C ALA A 187 -8.89 -17.04 -44.81
N LEU A 188 -9.66 -18.10 -44.54
CA LEU A 188 -11.07 -18.22 -44.96
C LEU A 188 -11.95 -17.14 -44.30
N TRP A 189 -11.72 -16.84 -43.02
CA TRP A 189 -12.49 -15.83 -42.28
C TRP A 189 -12.23 -14.39 -42.75
N ARG A 190 -11.00 -14.06 -43.15
CA ARG A 190 -10.68 -12.71 -43.66
C ARG A 190 -11.40 -12.41 -44.97
N VAL A 191 -11.64 -13.43 -45.81
CA VAL A 191 -12.38 -13.28 -47.08
C VAL A 191 -13.86 -12.95 -46.82
N GLY A 192 -14.48 -13.56 -45.80
CA GLY A 192 -15.87 -13.27 -45.44
C GLY A 192 -16.11 -11.92 -44.76
N ARG A 193 -15.07 -11.28 -44.19
CA ARG A 193 -15.20 -10.01 -43.44
C ARG A 193 -15.32 -8.76 -44.33
N ALA A 194 -15.03 -8.88 -45.63
CA ALA A 194 -15.12 -7.77 -46.57
C ALA A 194 -16.57 -7.29 -46.80
N GLU A 195 -17.55 -8.19 -46.68
CA GLU A 195 -18.97 -7.91 -46.92
C GLU A 195 -19.68 -7.25 -45.72
N GLN A 196 -19.09 -7.32 -44.51
CA GLN A 196 -19.73 -6.86 -43.28
C GLN A 196 -19.36 -5.41 -42.90
N ARG A 197 -18.50 -4.74 -43.68
CA ARG A 197 -17.99 -3.39 -43.42
C ARG A 197 -19.00 -2.25 -43.64
N GLU A 198 -20.08 -2.47 -44.38
CA GLU A 198 -21.09 -1.41 -44.62
C GLU A 198 -21.99 -1.13 -43.41
N SER A 199 -22.10 -2.07 -42.45
CA SER A 199 -22.91 -1.88 -41.22
C SER A 199 -22.12 -1.24 -40.05
N SER A 200 -20.80 -1.04 -40.18
CA SER A 200 -19.93 -0.63 -39.06
C SER A 200 -19.78 0.88 -38.87
N GLY A 201 -20.26 1.70 -39.82
CA GLY A 201 -20.12 3.16 -39.73
C GLY A 201 -20.88 3.78 -38.56
N THR A 202 -22.08 3.29 -38.28
CA THR A 202 -22.94 3.82 -37.21
C THR A 202 -22.51 3.38 -35.81
N GLU A 203 -21.93 2.19 -35.67
CA GLU A 203 -21.39 1.70 -34.40
C GLU A 203 -20.08 2.40 -34.03
N ALA A 204 -19.23 2.71 -35.03
CA ALA A 204 -18.00 3.46 -34.81
C ALA A 204 -18.26 4.89 -34.31
N GLU A 205 -19.23 5.60 -34.89
CA GLU A 205 -19.61 6.94 -34.43
C GLU A 205 -20.18 6.95 -33.01
N ALA A 206 -20.97 5.94 -32.64
CA ALA A 206 -21.50 5.79 -31.29
C ALA A 206 -20.38 5.55 -30.26
N LEU A 207 -19.43 4.67 -30.58
CA LEU A 207 -18.28 4.37 -29.72
C LEU A 207 -17.33 5.57 -29.59
N GLU A 208 -17.14 6.35 -30.65
CA GLU A 208 -16.38 7.61 -30.58
C GLU A 208 -17.05 8.64 -29.65
N GLY A 209 -18.39 8.72 -29.66
CA GLY A 209 -19.15 9.57 -28.75
C GLY A 209 -18.95 9.16 -27.28
N GLU A 210 -19.06 7.87 -27.00
CA GLU A 210 -18.86 7.32 -25.65
C GLU A 210 -17.42 7.54 -25.16
N LEU A 211 -16.42 7.34 -26.03
CA LEU A 211 -15.02 7.62 -25.70
C LEU A 211 -14.78 9.08 -25.30
N ARG A 212 -15.33 10.04 -26.06
CA ARG A 212 -15.20 11.47 -25.73
C ARG A 212 -15.82 11.81 -24.38
N GLU A 213 -16.97 11.22 -24.05
CA GLU A 213 -17.62 11.44 -22.75
C GLU A 213 -16.77 10.87 -21.60
N LEU A 214 -16.23 9.66 -21.77
CA LEU A 214 -15.34 9.04 -20.79
C LEU A 214 -14.05 9.85 -20.59
N GLU A 215 -13.48 10.42 -21.64
CA GLU A 215 -12.30 11.30 -21.56
C GLU A 215 -12.58 12.57 -20.74
N VAL A 216 -13.73 13.23 -20.95
CA VAL A 216 -14.15 14.40 -20.17
C VAL A 216 -14.33 14.05 -18.69
N ASN A 217 -14.96 12.90 -18.41
CA ASN A 217 -15.15 12.41 -17.05
C ASN A 217 -13.83 12.08 -16.35
N LEU A 218 -12.87 11.48 -17.07
CA LEU A 218 -11.54 11.20 -16.58
C LEU A 218 -10.77 12.50 -16.24
N GLN A 219 -10.85 13.51 -17.10
CA GLN A 219 -10.24 14.82 -16.84
C GLN A 219 -10.85 15.53 -15.63
N SER A 220 -12.18 15.44 -15.45
CA SER A 220 -12.88 15.99 -14.28
C SER A 220 -12.42 15.30 -12.99
N SER A 221 -12.38 13.96 -12.99
CA SER A 221 -11.91 13.16 -11.86
C SER A 221 -10.44 13.46 -11.52
N GLY A 222 -9.59 13.63 -12.53
CA GLY A 222 -8.19 14.03 -12.34
C GLY A 222 -8.02 15.41 -11.71
N ARG A 223 -8.93 16.36 -12.00
CA ARG A 223 -8.95 17.67 -11.33
C ARG A 223 -9.35 17.57 -9.86
N GLN A 224 -10.36 16.76 -9.55
CA GLN A 224 -10.80 16.52 -8.17
C GLN A 224 -9.70 15.87 -7.33
N MET A 225 -8.99 14.89 -7.90
CA MET A 225 -7.90 14.19 -7.21
C MET A 225 -6.77 15.13 -6.81
N ARG A 226 -6.34 16.01 -7.72
CA ARG A 226 -5.29 17.03 -7.44
C ARG A 226 -5.70 18.02 -6.35
N ASP A 227 -6.99 18.36 -6.25
CA ASP A 227 -7.48 19.23 -5.18
C ASP A 227 -7.43 18.54 -3.81
N LEU A 228 -7.87 17.28 -3.74
CA LEU A 228 -7.80 16.48 -2.52
C LEU A 228 -6.35 16.27 -2.06
N GLU A 229 -5.42 15.99 -2.97
CA GLU A 229 -3.99 15.88 -2.65
C GLU A 229 -3.43 17.17 -2.05
N ARG A 230 -3.79 18.34 -2.62
CA ARG A 230 -3.38 19.65 -2.09
C ARG A 230 -3.91 19.87 -0.67
N ARG A 231 -5.18 19.54 -0.43
CA ARG A 231 -5.83 19.66 0.89
C ARG A 231 -5.21 18.71 1.92
N LEU A 232 -4.88 17.48 1.51
CA LEU A 232 -4.18 16.52 2.36
C LEU A 232 -2.79 17.05 2.75
N GLY A 233 -2.02 17.55 1.78
CA GLY A 233 -0.70 18.14 2.04
C GLY A 233 -0.75 19.35 2.98
N ALA A 234 -1.74 20.23 2.83
CA ALA A 234 -1.94 21.37 3.73
C ALA A 234 -2.29 20.91 5.17
N SER A 235 -3.17 19.91 5.29
CA SER A 235 -3.58 19.36 6.58
C SER A 235 -2.42 18.66 7.30
N HIS A 236 -1.58 17.92 6.55
CA HIS A 236 -0.39 17.28 7.09
C HIS A 236 0.61 18.28 7.65
N ARG A 237 0.93 19.36 6.90
CA ARG A 237 1.80 20.43 7.40
C ARG A 237 1.29 21.07 8.69
N ARG A 238 -0.02 21.32 8.76
CA ARG A 238 -0.66 21.86 9.97
C ARG A 238 -0.54 20.91 11.16
N LEU A 239 -0.78 19.62 10.96
CA LEU A 239 -0.64 18.61 12.01
C LEU A 239 0.80 18.53 12.52
N THR A 240 1.79 18.55 11.63
CA THR A 240 3.21 18.54 12.00
C THR A 240 3.58 19.77 12.82
N ALA A 241 3.14 20.97 12.42
CA ALA A 241 3.38 22.20 13.19
C ALA A 241 2.76 22.14 14.59
N LEU A 242 1.53 21.63 14.72
CA LEU A 242 0.87 21.46 16.02
C LEU A 242 1.60 20.44 16.90
N ARG A 243 2.06 19.32 16.33
CA ARG A 243 2.85 18.31 17.06
C ARG A 243 4.18 18.86 17.56
N GLN A 244 4.87 19.66 16.73
CA GLN A 244 6.10 20.34 17.16
C GLN A 244 5.84 21.33 18.28
N ALA A 245 4.77 22.12 18.19
CA ALA A 245 4.36 23.02 19.27
C ALA A 245 4.08 22.26 20.57
N GLN A 246 3.33 21.15 20.49
CA GLN A 246 3.04 20.30 21.65
C GLN A 246 4.31 19.70 22.27
N ALA A 247 5.20 19.13 21.46
CA ALA A 247 6.47 18.57 21.94
C ALA A 247 7.35 19.62 22.62
N ASN A 248 7.35 20.85 22.10
CA ASN A 248 8.05 21.98 22.72
C ASN A 248 7.43 22.35 24.08
N THR A 249 6.09 22.35 24.20
CA THR A 249 5.40 22.58 25.48
C THR A 249 5.72 21.49 26.50
N GLU A 250 5.72 20.22 26.10
CA GLU A 250 6.07 19.09 26.99
C GLU A 250 7.54 19.14 27.42
N ALA A 251 8.46 19.55 26.54
CA ALA A 251 9.86 19.75 26.88
C ALA A 251 10.04 20.89 27.91
N LEU A 252 9.34 22.02 27.73
CA LEU A 252 9.36 23.13 28.68
C LEU A 252 8.78 22.74 30.05
N ALA A 253 7.70 21.96 30.08
CA ALA A 253 7.11 21.46 31.32
C ALA A 253 8.10 20.57 32.11
N ARG A 254 8.76 19.63 31.42
CA ARG A 254 9.81 18.81 32.04
C ARG A 254 10.98 19.63 32.57
N ASP A 255 11.38 20.68 31.84
CA ASP A 255 12.48 21.55 32.28
C ASP A 255 12.09 22.36 33.53
N PHE A 256 10.83 22.83 33.60
CA PHE A 256 10.27 23.47 34.80
C PHE A 256 10.26 22.54 36.02
N ASP A 257 9.81 21.29 35.85
CA ASP A 257 9.83 20.27 36.91
C ASP A 257 11.27 19.98 37.39
N ARG A 258 12.24 20.02 36.47
CA ARG A 258 13.65 19.87 36.83
C ARG A 258 14.18 21.06 37.61
N ILE A 259 13.84 22.30 37.23
CA ILE A 259 14.27 23.50 37.97
C ILE A 259 13.70 23.50 39.39
N THR A 260 12.41 23.21 39.53
CA THR A 260 11.73 23.18 40.85
C THR A 260 12.27 22.08 41.77
N SER A 261 12.92 21.04 41.23
CA SER A 261 13.59 19.99 41.99
C SER A 261 15.08 20.25 42.27
N LEU A 262 15.66 21.35 41.78
CA LEU A 262 17.06 21.71 42.05
C LEU A 262 17.25 22.11 43.53
N PRO A 263 18.28 21.59 44.23
CA PRO A 263 18.56 21.95 45.61
C PRO A 263 18.85 23.46 45.77
N GLY A 264 18.06 24.11 46.63
CA GLY A 264 18.16 25.54 46.91
C GLY A 264 17.29 26.43 46.02
N VAL A 265 16.44 25.87 45.16
CA VAL A 265 15.35 26.60 44.48
C VAL A 265 14.11 26.56 45.36
N VAL A 266 13.50 27.73 45.60
CA VAL A 266 12.28 27.90 46.40
C VAL A 266 11.05 28.01 45.51
N ASP A 267 11.18 28.77 44.42
CA ASP A 267 10.06 29.07 43.54
C ASP A 267 10.55 29.38 42.12
N VAL A 268 9.68 29.19 41.14
CA VAL A 268 9.95 29.45 39.72
C VAL A 268 8.73 30.13 39.10
N GLU A 269 8.92 31.34 38.59
CA GLU A 269 7.89 32.08 37.86
C GLU A 269 8.27 32.21 36.38
N VAL A 270 7.31 31.99 35.48
CA VAL A 270 7.45 32.35 34.06
C VAL A 270 6.61 33.58 33.78
N ARG A 271 7.23 34.68 33.35
CA ARG A 271 6.51 35.89 32.92
C ARG A 271 7.05 36.37 31.59
N GLU A 272 6.16 36.48 30.61
CA GLU A 272 6.49 36.91 29.24
C GLU A 272 7.62 36.04 28.66
N GLU A 273 8.80 36.61 28.47
CA GLU A 273 10.00 35.95 27.92
C GLU A 273 11.12 35.78 28.96
N VAL A 274 10.75 35.77 30.25
CA VAL A 274 11.69 35.66 31.36
C VAL A 274 11.27 34.54 32.30
N LEU A 275 12.19 33.61 32.52
CA LEU A 275 12.11 32.62 33.60
C LEU A 275 12.80 33.19 34.84
N ARG A 276 12.07 33.31 35.94
CA ARG A 276 12.56 33.81 37.22
C ARG A 276 12.68 32.67 38.20
N VAL A 277 13.89 32.41 38.67
CA VAL A 277 14.15 31.38 39.68
C VAL A 277 14.50 32.05 41.00
N PHE A 278 13.82 31.68 42.07
CA PHE A 278 14.03 32.20 43.41
C PHE A 278 14.77 31.17 44.26
N THR A 279 15.78 31.61 45.01
CA THR A 279 16.64 30.70 45.77
C THR A 279 16.41 30.79 47.28
N GLU A 280 16.81 29.72 47.97
CA GLU A 280 17.09 29.75 49.39
C GLU A 280 18.27 30.69 49.69
N PRO A 281 18.48 31.11 50.95
CA PRO A 281 19.65 31.88 51.33
C PRO A 281 20.94 31.11 50.98
N ILE A 282 21.78 31.71 50.15
CA ILE A 282 23.07 31.15 49.78
C ILE A 282 24.09 31.53 50.87
N VAL A 283 24.81 30.53 51.36
CA VAL A 283 25.93 30.66 52.29
C VAL A 283 27.16 30.11 51.59
N ILE A 284 28.27 30.83 51.69
CA ILE A 284 29.55 30.43 51.09
C ILE A 284 30.64 30.32 52.13
N GLU A 285 31.54 29.36 51.95
CA GLU A 285 32.70 29.18 52.80
C GLU A 285 33.91 29.89 52.16
N TYR A 286 34.58 30.75 52.94
CA TYR A 286 35.82 31.40 52.53
C TYR A 286 36.76 31.57 53.72
N GLY A 287 37.97 31.01 53.62
CA GLY A 287 38.98 31.12 54.68
C GLY A 287 38.50 30.58 56.04
N PHE A 288 37.86 29.40 56.05
CA PHE A 288 37.27 28.74 57.22
C PHE A 288 36.09 29.48 57.89
N ARG A 289 35.59 30.55 57.26
CA ARG A 289 34.43 31.32 57.73
C ARG A 289 33.27 31.15 56.76
N HIS A 290 32.06 31.23 57.28
CA HIS A 290 30.84 31.14 56.48
C HIS A 290 30.22 32.54 56.33
N TYR A 291 29.87 32.90 55.11
CA TYR A 291 29.28 34.20 54.80
C TYR A 291 27.91 34.00 54.17
N ARG A 292 26.88 34.59 54.76
CA ARG A 292 25.51 34.56 54.23
C ARG A 292 25.36 35.66 53.19
N LEU A 293 25.27 35.25 51.92
CA LEU A 293 25.04 36.16 50.80
C LEU A 293 23.59 36.59 50.72
N GLY A 294 22.65 35.70 51.03
CA GLY A 294 21.21 35.98 50.99
C GLY A 294 20.47 35.22 49.90
N ARG A 295 19.20 35.55 49.69
CA ARG A 295 18.33 34.93 48.68
C ARG A 295 18.50 35.63 47.35
N PHE A 296 18.49 34.88 46.25
CA PHE A 296 18.65 35.43 44.91
C PHE A 296 17.40 35.23 44.07
N ARG A 297 17.21 36.13 43.11
CA ARG A 297 16.34 35.97 41.95
C ARG A 297 17.20 35.93 40.69
N LEU A 298 17.11 34.84 39.95
CA LEU A 298 17.78 34.64 38.68
C LEU A 298 16.76 34.93 37.58
N ASP A 299 16.97 36.01 36.83
CA ASP A 299 16.16 36.35 35.65
C ASP A 299 16.88 35.81 34.40
N LEU A 300 16.35 34.74 33.82
CA LEU A 300 16.85 34.07 32.62
C LEU A 300 15.97 34.46 31.43
N HIS A 301 16.46 35.36 30.59
CA HIS A 301 15.73 35.78 29.39
C HIS A 301 15.94 34.77 28.26
N PHE A 302 14.90 34.58 27.45
CA PHE A 302 14.95 33.64 26.32
C PHE A 302 15.89 34.11 25.19
N ASP A 303 16.28 35.39 25.21
CA ASP A 303 17.30 35.96 24.33
C ASP A 303 18.74 35.78 24.84
N GLY A 304 18.93 35.06 25.96
CA GLY A 304 20.24 34.77 26.55
C GLY A 304 20.77 35.82 27.52
N ARG A 305 20.01 36.89 27.82
CA ARG A 305 20.37 37.82 28.91
C ARG A 305 20.13 37.18 30.27
N ILE A 306 21.06 37.44 31.20
CA ILE A 306 21.05 36.88 32.55
C ILE A 306 21.15 38.02 33.56
N PHE A 307 20.26 38.04 34.56
CA PHE A 307 20.41 38.90 35.72
C PHE A 307 20.31 38.10 37.02
N LEU A 308 21.21 38.35 37.97
CA LEU A 308 21.23 37.69 39.29
C LEU A 308 21.05 38.76 40.36
N ARG A 309 19.86 38.86 40.97
CA ARG A 309 19.56 39.92 41.94
C ARG A 309 19.50 39.36 43.34
N ASN A 310 20.22 39.99 44.27
CA ASN A 310 20.18 39.62 45.67
C ASN A 310 19.01 40.34 46.35
N LEU A 311 18.11 39.55 46.93
CA LEU A 311 16.86 40.04 47.52
C LEU A 311 17.01 40.41 49.00
N THR A 312 18.03 39.91 49.71
CA THR A 312 18.09 40.03 51.17
C THR A 312 19.44 40.47 51.73
N GLY A 313 20.54 40.31 50.99
CA GLY A 313 21.89 40.57 51.47
C GLY A 313 22.75 41.37 50.49
N ARG A 314 22.14 42.29 49.74
CA ARG A 314 22.88 43.16 48.82
C ARG A 314 23.78 44.11 49.60
N TYR A 315 25.02 44.31 49.13
CA TYR A 315 25.95 45.30 49.67
C TYR A 315 26.15 46.42 48.64
N GLU A 316 25.71 47.64 48.95
CA GLU A 316 25.71 48.77 48.01
C GLU A 316 25.05 48.40 46.66
N THR A 317 25.78 48.46 45.54
CA THR A 317 25.28 48.03 44.23
C THR A 317 25.53 46.55 43.92
N TYR A 318 26.30 45.86 44.75
CA TYR A 318 26.78 44.49 44.52
C TYR A 318 25.81 43.46 45.10
N ASP A 319 25.31 42.60 44.22
CA ASP A 319 24.43 41.48 44.58
C ASP A 319 25.25 40.26 45.03
N HIS A 320 26.48 40.13 44.52
CA HIS A 320 27.43 39.05 44.78
C HIS A 320 28.85 39.60 44.53
N PRO A 321 29.95 39.00 45.06
CA PRO A 321 31.33 39.40 44.74
C PRO A 321 31.64 39.60 43.24
N HIS A 322 30.90 38.93 42.36
CA HIS A 322 31.04 38.99 40.90
C HIS A 322 29.82 39.54 40.16
N VAL A 323 28.84 40.12 40.88
CA VAL A 323 27.59 40.61 40.31
C VAL A 323 27.33 42.05 40.76
N ASP A 324 27.23 42.97 39.81
CA ASP A 324 26.96 44.39 40.05
C ASP A 324 25.67 44.82 39.36
N ASN A 325 24.73 45.40 40.11
CA ASN A 325 23.41 45.81 39.65
C ASN A 325 22.70 44.69 38.87
N GLY A 326 22.77 43.47 39.39
CA GLY A 326 22.20 42.28 38.81
C GLY A 326 22.96 41.70 37.61
N ARG A 327 24.03 42.32 37.12
CA ARG A 327 24.76 41.84 35.94
C ARG A 327 25.96 40.98 36.34
N PRO A 328 25.94 39.67 36.11
CA PRO A 328 27.05 38.80 36.48
C PRO A 328 28.24 38.95 35.54
N CYS A 329 29.44 38.91 36.12
CA CYS A 329 30.67 38.64 35.38
C CYS A 329 30.89 37.13 35.34
N LEU A 330 30.38 36.48 34.29
CA LEU A 330 30.37 35.02 34.18
C LEU A 330 31.72 34.43 33.73
N GLY A 331 32.68 35.25 33.30
CA GLY A 331 34.00 34.79 32.89
C GLY A 331 33.93 33.67 31.85
N ASN A 332 34.61 32.54 32.11
CA ASN A 332 34.68 31.39 31.21
C ASN A 332 33.37 30.61 31.06
N ILE A 333 32.41 30.73 31.99
CA ILE A 333 31.11 30.04 31.88
C ILE A 333 30.07 30.85 31.07
N GLN A 334 30.40 32.07 30.64
CA GLN A 334 29.45 32.95 29.93
C GLN A 334 28.93 32.31 28.64
N GLU A 335 29.83 31.90 27.75
CA GLU A 335 29.46 31.33 26.45
C GLU A 335 28.62 30.06 26.61
N TRP A 336 29.03 29.19 27.53
CA TRP A 336 28.33 27.94 27.78
C TRP A 336 26.93 28.16 28.38
N THR A 337 26.80 29.10 29.32
CA THR A 337 25.48 29.44 29.91
C THR A 337 24.56 30.06 28.85
N GLN A 338 25.07 30.95 27.99
CA GLN A 338 24.29 31.54 26.89
C GLN A 338 23.83 30.49 25.88
N ARG A 339 24.69 29.51 25.58
CA ARG A 339 24.34 28.38 24.70
C ARG A 339 23.20 27.56 25.28
N LEU A 340 23.25 27.21 26.56
CA LEU A 340 22.17 26.47 27.23
C LEU A 340 20.85 27.21 27.18
N LEU A 341 20.86 28.53 27.42
CA LEU A 341 19.64 29.36 27.33
C LEU A 341 19.06 29.39 25.90
N THR A 342 19.92 29.50 24.89
CA THR A 342 19.50 29.47 23.48
C THR A 342 18.92 28.11 23.09
N GLN A 343 19.46 27.04 23.67
CA GLN A 343 18.98 25.66 23.50
C GLN A 343 17.76 25.33 24.38
N ARG A 344 17.29 26.29 25.20
CA ARG A 344 16.17 26.12 26.16
C ARG A 344 16.42 25.04 27.21
N GLU A 345 17.68 24.85 27.58
CA GLU A 345 18.10 23.98 28.67
C GLU A 345 18.21 24.80 29.97
N PHE A 346 17.07 25.35 30.42
CA PHE A 346 17.02 26.29 31.54
C PHE A 346 17.35 25.63 32.87
N ALA A 347 17.01 24.35 33.06
CA ALA A 347 17.40 23.60 34.25
C ALA A 347 18.94 23.54 34.40
N ALA A 348 19.65 23.18 33.33
CA ALA A 348 21.11 23.12 33.33
C ALA A 348 21.72 24.52 33.55
N ALA A 349 21.22 25.55 32.85
CA ALA A 349 21.67 26.92 33.04
C ALA A 349 21.47 27.39 34.50
N THR A 350 20.33 27.05 35.10
CA THR A 350 20.02 27.38 36.49
C THR A 350 20.99 26.69 37.45
N GLU A 351 21.25 25.40 37.26
CA GLU A 351 22.17 24.62 38.09
C GLU A 351 23.58 25.22 38.10
N ILE A 352 24.09 25.60 36.92
CA ILE A 352 25.41 26.25 36.77
C ILE A 352 25.43 27.59 37.46
N LEU A 353 24.37 28.39 37.33
CA LEU A 353 24.28 29.70 37.97
C LEU A 353 24.16 29.59 39.50
N LEU A 354 23.47 28.58 40.01
CA LEU A 354 23.45 28.27 41.45
C LEU A 354 24.84 27.86 41.95
N GLN A 355 25.57 27.04 41.20
CA GLN A 355 26.95 26.68 41.52
C GLN A 355 27.87 27.91 41.49
N TYR A 356 27.72 28.77 40.47
CA TYR A 356 28.45 30.03 40.36
C TYR A 356 28.22 30.94 41.57
N LEU A 357 26.99 31.04 42.07
CA LEU A 357 26.69 31.83 43.28
C LEU A 357 27.22 31.22 44.58
N ARG A 358 27.56 29.92 44.58
CA ARG A 358 28.11 29.21 45.76
C ARG A 358 29.64 29.24 45.81
N VAL A 359 30.30 29.62 44.73
CA VAL A 359 31.76 29.63 44.64
C VAL A 359 32.25 31.06 44.42
N VAL A 360 33.24 31.47 45.21
CA VAL A 360 33.92 32.75 45.02
C VAL A 360 35.37 32.51 44.63
N ASN A 361 35.78 33.12 43.52
CA ASN A 361 37.18 33.27 43.18
C ASN A 361 37.68 34.66 43.64
N PRO A 362 38.58 34.76 44.63
CA PRO A 362 39.11 36.04 45.10
C PRO A 362 39.99 36.77 44.09
N ALA A 363 40.53 36.06 43.09
CA ALA A 363 41.43 36.66 42.10
C ALA A 363 40.72 37.74 41.25
N ASP A 364 39.42 37.58 41.01
CA ASP A 364 38.68 38.37 40.03
C ASP A 364 37.45 39.09 40.63
N TRP A 365 37.27 39.06 41.96
CA TRP A 365 36.08 39.64 42.58
C TRP A 365 36.06 41.16 42.48
N ARG A 366 34.88 41.75 42.31
CA ARG A 366 34.70 43.21 42.35
C ARG A 366 34.61 43.70 43.79
N LYS A 367 34.02 42.89 44.67
CA LYS A 367 33.90 43.17 46.10
C LYS A 367 34.18 41.91 46.91
N ALA A 368 34.97 42.04 47.96
CA ALA A 368 35.33 40.92 48.82
C ALA A 368 34.11 40.32 49.53
N VAL A 369 34.06 39.00 49.69
CA VAL A 369 32.97 38.33 50.43
C VAL A 369 32.86 38.79 51.87
N THR A 370 33.96 39.27 52.47
CA THR A 370 34.01 39.75 53.85
C THR A 370 33.11 40.95 54.15
N PHE A 371 32.53 41.59 53.11
CA PHE A 371 31.52 42.64 53.26
C PHE A 371 30.10 42.10 53.52
N TRP A 372 29.89 40.79 53.36
CA TRP A 372 28.64 40.12 53.72
C TRP A 372 28.68 39.60 55.16
N THR A 373 27.50 39.34 55.73
CA THR A 373 27.37 38.91 57.12
C THR A 373 28.02 37.53 57.35
N GLU A 374 29.04 37.51 58.19
CA GLU A 374 29.62 36.27 58.71
C GLU A 374 28.59 35.55 59.59
N VAL A 375 28.45 34.25 59.39
CA VAL A 375 27.54 33.39 60.14
C VAL A 375 28.32 32.21 60.71
N SER A 376 27.86 31.70 61.85
CA SER A 376 28.36 30.43 62.36
C SER A 376 27.98 29.28 61.40
N PRO A 377 28.86 28.28 61.24
CA PRO A 377 28.62 27.11 60.39
C PRO A 377 27.35 26.33 60.75
#